data_AF-A0A836CGP7-F1
#
_entry.id   AF-A0A836CGP7-F1
#
_cell.length_a   1.000
_cell.length_b   1.000
_cell.length_c   1.000
_cell.angle_alpha   90.00
_cell.angle_beta   90.00
_cell.angle_gamma   90.00
#
_symmetry.space_group_name_H-M   'P 1'
#
loop_
_entity.id
_entity.type
_entity.pdbx_description
1 polymer ?
#
loop_
_entity_poly.entity_id
_entity_poly.type
_entity_poly.pdbx_seq_one_letter_code
_entity_poly.pdbx_strand_id
1 'polypeptide(L)'
;MIAGSMASLHALLQPVGRPPLCEVHVTLNGKDLVVTPAINDIYKYLTRAVKNVVESAKLFPRWMHGTCLPAPPQVVHEEEEPFVFSFYQDMAQSPHVIKLMLTLNQAIHRVFSLVAKYLDGWRRYDTVYNLWNSKRRAALDKLAEKGHSCVYFDTRIASYAQLAETVRHGVSALHASPLILSIKALYWISYAHSPYV
;
A
#
# COMPACT_ATOMS: atom_id res chain seq x y z
N MET A 1 20.37 19.12 6.64
CA MET A 1 20.02 18.29 5.47
C MET A 1 19.18 17.08 5.88
N ILE A 2 19.73 16.11 6.62
CA ILE A 2 19.05 14.83 6.97
C ILE A 2 17.74 15.01 7.75
N ALA A 3 17.74 15.85 8.80
CA ALA A 3 16.51 16.14 9.56
C ALA A 3 15.41 16.77 8.68
N GLY A 4 15.80 17.67 7.76
CA GLY A 4 14.89 18.27 6.77
C GLY A 4 14.35 17.24 5.77
N SER A 5 15.20 16.32 5.29
CA SER A 5 14.77 15.23 4.42
C SER A 5 13.80 14.27 5.10
N MET A 6 14.04 13.91 6.37
CA MET A 6 13.11 13.09 7.15
C MET A 6 11.78 13.81 7.42
N ALA A 7 11.81 15.10 7.75
CA ALA A 7 10.60 15.90 7.91
C ALA A 7 9.80 16.00 6.59
N SER A 8 10.49 16.13 5.46
CA SER A 8 9.88 16.15 4.13
C SER A 8 9.23 14.81 3.79
N LEU A 9 9.93 13.70 4.03
CA LEU A 9 9.40 12.35 3.85
C LEU A 9 8.19 12.11 4.75
N HIS A 10 8.24 12.57 6.00
CA HIS A 10 7.12 12.45 6.92
C HIS A 10 5.91 13.22 6.42
N ALA A 11 6.12 14.44 5.92
CA ALA A 11 5.05 15.24 5.35
C ALA A 11 4.49 14.63 4.05
N LEU A 12 5.27 13.88 3.27
CA LEU A 12 4.76 13.12 2.10
C LEU A 12 3.86 11.95 2.49
N LEU A 13 4.09 11.36 3.67
CA LEU A 13 3.24 10.31 4.22
C LEU A 13 2.01 10.87 4.96
N GLN A 14 1.90 12.20 5.07
CA GLN A 14 0.82 12.85 5.81
C GLN A 14 -0.41 13.15 4.95
N PRO A 15 -1.59 13.28 5.58
CA PRO A 15 -2.85 13.29 4.86
C PRO A 15 -3.27 14.45 4.00
N VAL A 16 -2.53 15.55 3.99
CA VAL A 16 -3.15 16.85 3.74
C VAL A 16 -2.65 17.43 2.43
N GLY A 17 -3.54 17.49 1.43
CA GLY A 17 -3.43 18.34 0.25
C GLY A 17 -2.29 18.03 -0.73
N ARG A 18 -1.82 16.78 -0.80
CA ARG A 18 -0.68 16.37 -1.63
C ARG A 18 -1.07 15.29 -2.65
N PRO A 19 -0.39 15.25 -3.81
CA PRO A 19 -0.56 14.16 -4.76
C PRO A 19 -0.11 12.82 -4.16
N PRO A 20 -0.70 11.69 -4.57
CA PRO A 20 -0.38 10.39 -4.01
C PRO A 20 1.07 9.99 -4.29
N LEU A 21 1.71 9.34 -3.32
CA LEU A 21 3.11 8.90 -3.43
C LEU A 21 3.27 7.75 -4.44
N CYS A 22 2.29 6.84 -4.48
CA CYS A 22 2.26 5.73 -5.42
C CYS A 22 0.83 5.32 -5.72
N GLU A 23 0.61 4.84 -6.95
CA GLU A 23 -0.63 4.22 -7.37
C GLU A 23 -0.54 2.71 -7.17
N VAL A 24 -1.62 2.10 -6.69
CA VAL A 24 -1.72 0.65 -6.50
C VAL A 24 -3.06 0.19 -7.00
N HIS A 25 -3.00 -0.77 -7.91
CA HIS A 25 -4.16 -1.39 -8.52
C HIS A 25 -4.55 -2.64 -7.71
N VAL A 26 -5.85 -2.81 -7.52
CA VAL A 26 -6.42 -4.03 -6.93
C VAL A 26 -7.38 -4.62 -7.95
N THR A 27 -7.08 -5.83 -8.40
CA THR A 27 -7.91 -6.61 -9.31
C THR A 27 -8.47 -7.81 -8.57
N LEU A 28 -9.71 -8.18 -8.91
CA LEU A 28 -10.37 -9.35 -8.36
C LEU A 28 -10.39 -10.42 -9.44
N ASN A 29 -9.63 -11.50 -9.24
CA ASN A 29 -9.56 -12.64 -10.15
C ASN A 29 -10.32 -13.81 -9.55
N GLY A 30 -11.59 -13.96 -9.91
CA GLY A 30 -12.49 -14.86 -9.18
C GLY A 30 -12.65 -14.39 -7.74
N LYS A 31 -12.29 -15.24 -6.77
CA LYS A 31 -12.29 -14.88 -5.34
C LYS A 31 -10.99 -14.20 -4.86
N ASP A 32 -9.93 -14.26 -5.67
CA ASP A 32 -8.60 -13.86 -5.25
C ASP A 32 -8.37 -12.37 -5.53
N LEU A 33 -7.99 -11.62 -4.49
CA LEU A 33 -7.60 -10.21 -4.60
C LEU A 33 -6.11 -10.12 -4.95
N VAL A 34 -5.83 -9.59 -6.14
CA VAL A 34 -4.48 -9.35 -6.62
C VAL A 34 -4.17 -7.86 -6.49
N VAL A 35 -3.08 -7.54 -5.80
CA VAL A 35 -2.64 -6.15 -5.57
C VAL A 35 -1.33 -5.91 -6.31
N THR A 36 -1.26 -4.84 -7.09
CA THR A 36 -0.09 -4.50 -7.92
C THR A 36 0.25 -3.02 -7.83
N PRO A 37 1.47 -2.63 -7.43
CA PRO A 37 2.57 -3.50 -6.95
C PRO A 37 2.25 -4.19 -5.63
N ALA A 38 2.97 -5.26 -5.31
CA ALA A 38 2.73 -6.02 -4.09
C ALA A 38 2.97 -5.16 -2.85
N ILE A 39 2.04 -5.22 -1.89
CA ILE A 39 2.04 -4.41 -0.66
C ILE A 39 3.35 -4.57 0.13
N ASN A 40 3.87 -5.79 0.18
CA ASN A 40 5.14 -6.09 0.86
C ASN A 40 6.33 -5.38 0.20
N ASP A 41 6.30 -5.18 -1.12
CA ASP A 41 7.37 -4.48 -1.83
C ASP A 41 7.30 -2.98 -1.59
N ILE A 42 6.09 -2.41 -1.54
CA ILE A 42 5.87 -1.02 -1.12
C ILE A 42 6.36 -0.81 0.31
N TYR A 43 6.05 -1.73 1.22
CA TYR A 43 6.51 -1.66 2.61
C TYR A 43 8.05 -1.68 2.69
N LYS A 44 8.69 -2.65 2.04
CA LYS A 44 10.15 -2.75 1.97
C LYS A 44 10.76 -1.48 1.39
N TYR A 45 10.17 -0.93 0.34
CA TYR A 45 10.64 0.29 -0.31
C TYR A 45 10.58 1.49 0.64
N LEU A 46 9.45 1.72 1.32
CA LEU A 46 9.28 2.82 2.26
C LEU A 46 10.21 2.69 3.48
N THR A 47 10.30 1.50 4.07
CA THR A 47 11.23 1.27 5.19
C THR A 47 12.68 1.45 4.76
N ARG A 48 13.05 1.03 3.55
CA ARG A 48 14.38 1.26 2.99
C ARG A 48 14.64 2.74 2.74
N ALA A 49 13.65 3.50 2.25
CA ALA A 49 13.78 4.94 2.05
C ALA A 49 14.11 5.66 3.36
N VAL A 50 13.42 5.33 4.47
CA VAL A 50 13.71 5.90 5.79
C VAL A 50 15.15 5.62 6.22
N LYS A 51 15.64 4.39 6.04
CA LYS A 51 17.03 4.01 6.36
C LYS A 51 18.03 4.76 5.49
N ASN A 52 17.81 4.77 4.18
CA ASN A 52 18.70 5.39 3.20
C ASN A 52 18.87 6.90 3.43
N VAL A 53 17.85 7.59 3.93
CA VAL A 53 17.96 9.01 4.29
C VAL A 53 19.02 9.23 5.38
N VAL A 54 19.08 8.37 6.40
CA VAL A 54 20.12 8.45 7.43
C VAL A 54 21.46 7.94 6.92
N GLU A 55 21.47 6.86 6.15
CA GLU A 55 22.69 6.32 5.56
C GLU A 55 23.35 7.25 4.54
N SER A 56 22.61 8.18 3.93
CA SER A 56 23.19 9.22 3.07
C SER A 56 24.25 10.07 3.78
N ALA A 57 24.23 10.12 5.13
CA ALA A 57 25.29 10.71 5.95
C ALA A 57 26.68 10.11 5.70
N LYS A 58 26.76 8.85 5.22
CA LYS A 58 28.02 8.17 4.90
C LYS A 58 28.80 8.86 3.78
N LEU A 59 28.10 9.58 2.90
CA LEU A 59 28.71 10.34 1.80
C LEU A 59 29.43 11.61 2.27
N PHE A 60 29.26 12.00 3.54
CA PHE A 60 29.87 13.20 4.10
C PHE A 60 31.03 12.79 5.02
N PRO A 61 32.28 12.81 4.52
CA PRO A 61 33.45 12.50 5.34
C PRO A 61 33.60 13.52 6.47
N ARG A 62 34.04 13.03 7.63
CA ARG A 62 34.31 13.84 8.81
C ARG A 62 35.56 14.69 8.55
N TRP A 63 35.68 15.82 9.24
CA TRP A 63 36.91 16.61 9.21
C TRP A 63 37.87 16.17 10.32
N MET A 64 39.16 16.28 10.07
CA MET A 64 40.18 16.03 11.09
C MET A 64 40.08 17.10 12.17
N HIS A 65 40.23 16.70 13.43
CA HIS A 65 40.10 17.59 14.58
C HIS A 65 41.02 18.81 14.47
N GLY A 66 40.46 20.01 14.70
CA GLY A 66 41.21 21.26 14.63
C GLY A 66 41.58 21.71 13.20
N THR A 67 41.08 21.04 12.16
CA THR A 67 41.36 21.39 10.76
C THR A 67 40.07 21.48 9.94
N CYS A 68 40.18 22.03 8.73
CA CYS A 68 39.12 21.96 7.70
C CYS A 68 39.42 20.90 6.63
N LEU A 69 40.26 19.90 6.95
CA LEU A 69 40.65 18.85 6.02
C LEU A 69 39.77 17.60 6.24
N PRO A 70 39.25 16.98 5.16
CA PRO A 70 38.51 15.73 5.29
C PRO A 70 39.42 14.61 5.80
N ALA A 71 38.87 13.76 6.66
CA ALA A 71 39.57 12.60 7.18
C ALA A 71 39.87 11.62 6.03
N PRO A 72 41.14 11.23 5.81
CA PRO A 72 41.48 10.28 4.77
C PRO A 72 40.93 8.89 5.10
N PRO A 73 40.55 8.07 4.10
CA PRO A 73 40.16 6.70 4.31
C PRO A 73 41.25 5.91 5.05
N GLN A 74 40.88 5.09 6.02
CA GLN A 74 41.80 4.25 6.78
C GLN A 74 41.71 2.80 6.30
N VAL A 75 42.85 2.21 5.92
CA VAL A 75 42.91 0.78 5.59
C VAL A 75 43.12 0.03 6.90
N VAL A 76 42.09 -0.71 7.35
CA VAL A 76 42.15 -1.50 8.59
C VAL A 76 42.80 -2.86 8.31
N HIS A 77 42.50 -3.46 7.15
CA HIS A 77 43.10 -4.69 6.63
C HIS A 77 43.32 -4.59 5.11
N GLU A 78 44.38 -5.19 4.59
CA GLU A 78 44.77 -5.08 3.16
C GLU A 78 43.71 -5.62 2.18
N GLU A 79 42.85 -6.54 2.63
CA GLU A 79 41.76 -7.12 1.83
C GLU A 79 40.40 -6.42 2.01
N GLU A 80 40.31 -5.41 2.89
CA GLU A 80 39.04 -4.75 3.24
C GLU A 80 38.91 -3.36 2.62
N GLU A 81 37.67 -2.95 2.32
CA GLU A 81 37.38 -1.63 1.78
C GLU A 81 37.81 -0.52 2.78
N PRO A 82 38.48 0.56 2.33
CA PRO A 82 38.97 1.59 3.23
C PRO A 82 37.85 2.21 4.06
N PHE A 83 38.02 2.20 5.38
CA PHE A 83 37.05 2.77 6.31
C PHE A 83 37.05 4.30 6.21
N VAL A 84 35.90 4.87 5.84
CA VAL A 84 35.69 6.32 5.78
C VAL A 84 34.99 6.79 7.05
N PHE A 85 35.68 7.58 7.87
CA PHE A 85 35.04 8.32 8.96
C PHE A 85 34.06 9.32 8.38
N SER A 86 32.77 9.12 8.64
CA SER A 86 31.68 9.97 8.14
C SER A 86 30.81 10.49 9.28
N PHE A 87 30.03 11.53 9.00
CA PHE A 87 29.03 12.06 9.94
C PHE A 87 27.89 11.06 10.24
N TYR A 88 27.86 9.90 9.58
CA TYR A 88 26.86 8.87 9.82
C TYR A 88 26.77 8.43 11.28
N GLN A 89 27.91 8.25 11.97
CA GLN A 89 27.91 7.81 13.37
C GLN A 89 27.18 8.81 14.27
N ASP A 90 27.47 10.10 14.10
CA ASP A 90 26.83 11.19 14.86
C ASP A 90 25.33 11.29 14.52
N MET A 91 24.97 11.10 13.25
CA MET A 91 23.57 11.18 12.79
C MET A 91 22.74 9.97 13.25
N ALA A 92 23.29 8.76 13.17
CA ALA A 92 22.59 7.54 13.57
C ALA A 92 22.33 7.47 15.07
N GLN A 93 23.19 8.09 15.89
CA GLN A 93 23.03 8.15 17.35
C GLN A 93 22.23 9.36 17.83
N SER A 94 21.94 10.32 16.93
CA SER A 94 21.20 11.53 17.30
C SER A 94 19.78 11.19 17.79
N PRO A 95 19.39 11.54 19.04
CA PRO A 95 18.06 11.25 19.57
C PRO A 95 16.93 11.86 18.72
N HIS A 96 17.19 13.02 18.10
CA HIS A 96 16.25 13.68 17.22
C HIS A 96 16.00 12.86 15.94
N VAL A 97 17.08 12.35 15.32
CA VAL A 97 17.01 11.48 14.14
C VAL A 97 16.26 10.19 14.45
N ILE A 98 16.61 9.53 15.56
CA ILE A 98 15.95 8.30 16.01
C ILE A 98 14.44 8.53 16.20
N LYS A 99 14.04 9.63 16.85
CA LYS A 99 12.63 9.99 17.04
C LYS A 99 11.89 10.19 15.71
N LEU A 100 12.51 10.86 14.75
CA LEU A 100 11.93 11.06 13.41
C LEU A 100 11.77 9.73 12.67
N MET A 101 12.77 8.84 12.71
CA MET A 101 12.68 7.52 12.11
C MET A 101 11.54 6.68 12.71
N LEU A 102 11.38 6.70 14.04
CA LEU A 102 10.28 5.99 14.71
C LEU A 102 8.91 6.53 14.27
N THR A 103 8.79 7.85 14.21
CA THR A 103 7.55 8.53 13.78
C THR A 103 7.20 8.17 12.32
N LEU A 104 8.19 8.14 11.43
CA LEU A 104 8.05 7.71 10.05
C LEU A 104 7.59 6.26 9.94
N ASN A 105 8.22 5.34 10.66
CA ASN A 105 7.81 3.94 10.65
C ASN A 105 6.38 3.76 11.17
N GLN A 106 5.99 4.49 12.22
CA GLN A 106 4.61 4.49 12.71
C GLN A 106 3.62 5.00 11.65
N ALA A 107 3.97 6.07 10.93
CA ALA A 107 3.15 6.57 9.83
C ALA A 107 2.98 5.53 8.72
N ILE A 108 4.09 4.88 8.32
CA ILE A 108 4.08 3.75 7.37
C ILE A 108 3.13 2.65 7.87
N HIS A 109 3.25 2.20 9.12
CA HIS A 109 2.36 1.16 9.65
C HIS A 109 0.89 1.56 9.63
N ARG A 110 0.54 2.79 10.02
CA ARG A 110 -0.84 3.29 10.01
C ARG A 110 -1.44 3.22 8.60
N VAL A 111 -0.67 3.60 7.60
CA VAL A 111 -1.05 3.51 6.20
C VAL A 111 -1.37 2.08 5.80
N PHE A 112 -0.48 1.13 6.10
CA PHE A 112 -0.68 -0.27 5.73
C PHE A 112 -1.87 -0.89 6.46
N SER A 113 -2.17 -0.46 7.70
CA SER A 113 -3.39 -0.85 8.40
C SER A 113 -4.65 -0.36 7.69
N LEU A 114 -4.64 0.85 7.12
CA LEU A 114 -5.78 1.37 6.33
C LEU A 114 -5.97 0.56 5.03
N VAL A 115 -4.87 0.24 4.33
CA VAL A 115 -4.91 -0.60 3.12
C VAL A 115 -5.44 -2.00 3.44
N ALA A 116 -4.97 -2.61 4.52
CA ALA A 116 -5.45 -3.93 4.96
C ALA A 116 -6.94 -3.93 5.27
N LYS A 117 -7.42 -2.92 6.02
CA LYS A 117 -8.85 -2.75 6.33
C LYS A 117 -9.70 -2.60 5.07
N TYR A 118 -9.18 -1.87 4.08
CA TYR A 118 -9.84 -1.72 2.79
C TYR A 118 -9.96 -3.05 2.03
N LEU A 119 -8.87 -3.82 1.93
CA LEU A 119 -8.86 -5.13 1.27
C LEU A 119 -9.77 -6.14 1.97
N ASP A 120 -9.80 -6.12 3.31
CA ASP A 120 -10.73 -6.94 4.09
C ASP A 120 -12.20 -6.60 3.80
N GLY A 121 -12.50 -5.35 3.47
CA GLY A 121 -13.81 -4.94 2.98
C GLY A 121 -14.23 -5.71 1.73
N TRP A 122 -13.31 -5.91 0.78
CA TRP A 122 -13.58 -6.69 -0.42
C TRP A 122 -13.65 -8.20 -0.17
N ARG A 123 -12.84 -8.72 0.76
CA ARG A 123 -12.88 -10.15 1.14
C ARG A 123 -14.24 -10.57 1.70
N ARG A 124 -15.01 -9.64 2.29
CA ARG A 124 -16.37 -9.92 2.79
C ARG A 124 -17.33 -10.40 1.69
N TYR A 125 -17.15 -9.99 0.44
CA TYR A 125 -17.98 -10.46 -0.67
C TYR A 125 -17.79 -11.95 -0.95
N ASP A 126 -16.59 -12.48 -0.72
CA ASP A 126 -16.34 -13.92 -0.76
C ASP A 126 -16.83 -14.59 0.53
N THR A 127 -16.41 -14.12 1.70
CA THR A 127 -16.63 -14.85 2.97
C THR A 127 -18.06 -14.75 3.52
N VAL A 128 -18.70 -13.59 3.43
CA VAL A 128 -20.04 -13.34 3.97
C VAL A 128 -21.10 -13.63 2.91
N TYR A 129 -20.96 -13.01 1.73
CA TYR A 129 -21.94 -13.14 0.65
C TYR A 129 -21.79 -14.42 -0.16
N ASN A 130 -20.68 -15.14 -0.01
CA ASN A 130 -20.43 -16.43 -0.66
C ASN A 130 -20.64 -16.37 -2.18
N LEU A 131 -20.21 -15.27 -2.81
CA LEU A 131 -20.45 -15.03 -4.24
C LEU A 131 -19.66 -16.02 -5.12
N TRP A 132 -18.46 -16.45 -4.69
CA TRP A 132 -17.63 -17.42 -5.41
C TRP A 132 -17.76 -18.86 -4.88
N ASN A 133 -18.85 -19.16 -4.18
CA ASN A 133 -19.08 -20.49 -3.62
C ASN A 133 -19.48 -21.51 -4.71
N SER A 134 -18.63 -22.51 -4.95
CA SER A 134 -18.83 -23.54 -5.97
C SER A 134 -20.08 -24.39 -5.74
N LYS A 135 -20.46 -24.65 -4.48
CA LYS A 135 -21.69 -25.38 -4.15
C LYS A 135 -22.93 -24.56 -4.50
N ARG A 136 -22.87 -23.24 -4.29
CA ARG A 136 -23.96 -22.33 -4.68
C ARG A 136 -24.12 -22.29 -6.19
N ARG A 137 -23.02 -22.28 -6.95
CA ARG A 137 -23.04 -22.40 -8.42
C ARG A 137 -23.70 -23.71 -8.87
N ALA A 138 -23.27 -24.85 -8.33
CA ALA A 138 -23.86 -26.15 -8.66
C ALA A 138 -25.36 -26.23 -8.27
N ALA A 139 -25.78 -25.54 -7.22
CA ALA A 139 -27.20 -25.45 -6.85
C ALA A 139 -28.01 -24.56 -7.80
N LEU A 140 -27.40 -23.53 -8.38
CA LEU A 140 -28.01 -22.69 -9.43
C LEU A 140 -28.19 -23.47 -10.74
N ASP A 141 -27.23 -24.32 -11.11
CA ASP A 141 -27.34 -25.13 -12.32
C ASP A 141 -28.53 -26.11 -12.26
N LYS A 142 -28.82 -26.64 -11.06
CA LYS A 142 -29.97 -27.52 -10.78
C LYS A 142 -31.26 -26.78 -10.43
N LEU A 143 -31.26 -25.44 -10.51
CA LEU A 143 -32.40 -24.63 -10.09
C LEU A 143 -33.55 -24.69 -11.11
N ALA A 144 -33.22 -24.87 -12.39
CA ALA A 144 -34.20 -25.03 -13.47
C ALA A 144 -35.05 -26.30 -13.31
N GLU A 145 -34.47 -27.37 -12.73
CA GLU A 145 -35.15 -28.66 -12.49
C GLU A 145 -36.22 -28.57 -11.39
N LYS A 146 -36.20 -27.51 -10.56
CA LYS A 146 -37.05 -27.39 -9.36
C LYS A 146 -38.36 -26.63 -9.58
N GLY A 147 -38.57 -26.01 -10.74
CA GLY A 147 -39.83 -25.35 -11.09
C GLY A 147 -40.27 -24.23 -10.13
N HIS A 148 -39.36 -23.33 -9.75
CA HIS A 148 -39.68 -22.20 -8.86
C HIS A 148 -40.58 -21.14 -9.53
N SER A 149 -41.38 -20.42 -8.74
CA SER A 149 -42.23 -19.32 -9.22
C SER A 149 -41.42 -18.05 -9.57
N CYS A 150 -41.96 -17.17 -10.41
CA CYS A 150 -41.32 -15.88 -10.74
C CYS A 150 -40.97 -15.05 -9.50
N VAL A 151 -41.85 -15.02 -8.49
CA VAL A 151 -41.66 -14.27 -7.24
C VAL A 151 -40.40 -14.71 -6.47
N TYR A 152 -40.05 -16.01 -6.54
CA TYR A 152 -38.82 -16.53 -5.96
C TYR A 152 -37.58 -15.89 -6.60
N PHE A 153 -37.58 -15.77 -7.94
CA PHE A 153 -36.48 -15.16 -8.67
C PHE A 153 -36.39 -13.66 -8.42
N ASP A 154 -37.52 -12.94 -8.43
CA ASP A 154 -37.56 -11.50 -8.16
C ASP A 154 -36.92 -11.15 -6.81
N THR A 155 -37.27 -11.91 -5.76
CA THR A 155 -36.72 -11.69 -4.42
C THR A 155 -35.19 -11.87 -4.39
N ARG A 156 -34.68 -12.88 -5.10
CA ARG A 156 -33.23 -13.16 -5.18
C ARG A 156 -32.50 -12.09 -6.01
N ILE A 157 -33.04 -11.72 -7.17
CA ILE A 157 -32.45 -10.69 -8.03
C ILE A 157 -32.45 -9.34 -7.29
N ALA A 158 -33.52 -8.98 -6.58
CA ALA A 158 -33.59 -7.78 -5.76
C ALA A 158 -32.46 -7.71 -4.71
N SER A 159 -32.17 -8.83 -4.03
CA SER A 159 -31.05 -8.86 -3.07
C SER A 159 -29.68 -8.61 -3.71
N TYR A 160 -29.45 -9.12 -4.93
CA TYR A 160 -28.20 -8.86 -5.66
C TYR A 160 -28.16 -7.44 -6.22
N ALA A 161 -29.30 -6.86 -6.62
CA ALA A 161 -29.40 -5.48 -7.05
C ALA A 161 -29.03 -4.50 -5.93
N GLN A 162 -29.51 -4.74 -4.70
CA GLN A 162 -29.13 -3.97 -3.52
C GLN A 162 -27.63 -4.09 -3.20
N LEU A 163 -27.07 -5.29 -3.34
CA LEU A 163 -25.64 -5.52 -3.15
C LEU A 163 -24.80 -4.76 -4.19
N ALA A 164 -25.22 -4.78 -5.46
CA ALA A 164 -24.57 -4.04 -6.54
C ALA A 164 -24.60 -2.52 -6.30
N GLU A 165 -25.70 -2.00 -5.76
CA GLU A 165 -25.80 -0.57 -5.41
C GLU A 165 -24.86 -0.19 -4.27
N THR A 166 -24.74 -1.07 -3.27
CA THR A 166 -23.79 -0.89 -2.16
C THR A 166 -22.34 -0.81 -2.67
N VAL A 167 -21.98 -1.65 -3.65
CA VAL A 167 -20.66 -1.62 -4.28
C VAL A 167 -20.46 -0.32 -5.06
N ARG A 168 -21.43 0.10 -5.88
CA ARG A 168 -21.35 1.35 -6.66
C ARG A 168 -21.12 2.58 -5.78
N HIS A 169 -21.85 2.71 -4.68
CA HIS A 169 -21.66 3.81 -3.73
C HIS A 169 -20.35 3.68 -2.93
N GLY A 170 -19.97 2.46 -2.52
CA GLY A 170 -18.76 2.21 -1.73
C GLY A 170 -17.46 2.54 -2.48
N VAL A 171 -17.42 2.38 -3.81
CA VAL A 171 -16.27 2.73 -4.65
C VAL A 171 -16.03 4.24 -4.72
N SER A 172 -17.08 5.06 -4.57
CA SER A 172 -16.99 6.52 -4.66
C SER A 172 -16.33 7.18 -3.44
N ALA A 173 -16.37 6.52 -2.27
CA ALA A 173 -15.84 7.04 -1.01
C ALA A 173 -14.30 6.93 -0.88
N LEU A 174 -13.61 6.29 -1.83
CA LEU A 174 -12.17 6.02 -1.71
C LEU A 174 -11.24 7.18 -2.06
N HIS A 175 -11.76 8.22 -2.70
CA HIS A 175 -10.97 9.40 -3.06
C HIS A 175 -10.59 10.28 -1.86
N ALA A 176 -11.01 9.94 -0.64
CA ALA A 176 -10.85 10.78 0.56
C ALA A 176 -9.80 10.29 1.57
N SER A 177 -9.01 9.24 1.26
CA SER A 177 -7.97 8.74 2.16
C SER A 177 -6.56 9.14 1.69
N PRO A 178 -5.68 9.54 2.62
CA PRO A 178 -4.47 10.32 2.33
C PRO A 178 -3.28 9.66 1.64
N LEU A 179 -3.31 8.34 1.54
CA LEU A 179 -2.67 7.68 0.42
C LEU A 179 -3.81 7.24 -0.45
N ILE A 180 -4.12 8.06 -1.44
CA ILE A 180 -4.95 7.59 -2.54
C ILE A 180 -4.03 6.72 -3.37
N LEU A 181 -3.78 5.49 -2.90
CA LEU A 181 -3.75 4.37 -3.82
C LEU A 181 -5.00 4.57 -4.68
N SER A 182 -4.83 4.90 -5.96
CA SER A 182 -5.95 4.87 -6.90
C SER A 182 -6.33 3.40 -7.08
N ILE A 183 -7.08 2.88 -6.11
CA ILE A 183 -7.61 1.54 -6.19
C ILE A 183 -8.80 1.61 -7.13
N LYS A 184 -8.49 1.56 -8.42
CA LYS A 184 -9.49 1.25 -9.45
C LYS A 184 -9.95 -0.19 -9.23
N ALA A 185 -10.93 -0.36 -8.36
CA ALA A 185 -11.69 -1.60 -8.29
C ALA A 185 -12.56 -1.70 -9.55
N LEU A 186 -12.20 -2.63 -10.42
CA LEU A 186 -13.09 -3.29 -11.39
C LEU A 186 -13.87 -2.36 -12.35
N TYR A 187 -13.18 -1.84 -13.36
CA TYR A 187 -13.80 -1.33 -14.60
C TYR A 187 -14.05 -2.43 -15.66
N TRP A 188 -14.14 -3.71 -15.26
CA TRP A 188 -14.28 -4.84 -16.19
C TRP A 188 -15.70 -5.43 -16.30
N ILE A 189 -16.69 -4.88 -15.59
CA ILE A 189 -18.10 -5.34 -15.71
C ILE A 189 -18.96 -4.38 -16.57
N SER A 190 -18.55 -3.14 -16.80
CA SER A 190 -19.31 -2.20 -17.66
C SER A 190 -19.01 -2.30 -19.16
N TYR A 191 -17.95 -2.99 -19.59
CA TYR A 191 -17.62 -3.16 -21.01
C TYR A 191 -18.14 -4.46 -21.64
N ALA A 192 -18.91 -5.26 -20.90
CA ALA A 192 -19.64 -6.41 -21.47
C ALA A 192 -21.08 -6.05 -21.91
N HIS A 193 -21.42 -4.77 -21.97
CA HIS A 193 -22.64 -4.26 -22.60
C HIS A 193 -22.28 -3.18 -23.64
N SER A 194 -21.56 -3.58 -24.69
CA SER A 194 -21.69 -2.93 -26.00
C SER A 194 -22.46 -3.88 -26.90
N PRO A 195 -23.73 -3.58 -27.26
CA PRO A 195 -24.52 -4.43 -28.11
C PRO A 195 -24.22 -4.13 -29.58
N TYR A 196 -22.95 -4.17 -30.00
CA TYR A 196 -22.57 -4.09 -31.42
C TYR A 196 -21.18 -4.71 -31.60
N VAL A 197 -21.14 -6.03 -31.79
CA VAL A 197 -20.59 -6.81 -32.93
C VAL A 197 -20.90 -8.28 -32.64
#